data_AF-A0A0X3PQ23-F1
#
_entry.id   AF-A0A0X3PQ23-F1
#
_cell.length_a   1.000
_cell.length_b   1.000
_cell.length_c   1.000
_cell.angle_alpha   90.00
_cell.angle_beta   90.00
_cell.angle_gamma   90.00
#
_symmetry.space_group_name_H-M   'P 1'
#
loop_
_entity.id
_entity.type
_entity.pdbx_description
1 polymer ?
#
loop_
_entity_poly.entity_id
_entity_poly.type
_entity_poly.pdbx_seq_one_letter_code
_entity_poly.pdbx_strand_id
1 'polypeptide(L)'
;MTSENLPPQKKPDMVQVTNELGVLEPMDTEVANFNSNMRITDAVCPALPPNQLPQDMEVSKPFAVSETTLSDSLGSGKTGSSEAFAEECVSRSSGVLEHFFKNIEDPRKVEFRNENRLLSDASMIRCLPWKILLVFPRPESRNAMGMFLQCNVESASTRLACYTQACLELVSQNKRVNNKKLRIRHTFTHMKNGWGYPTFIDYNDLFNPENGYVLNDTICARITLEVVIPLGVELNSNSVTGFVGLKNQGATCYLNSVLQTLFYTNCLRLAIFQMPTEGDDCMTSVPLALQRTFYEL
;
A
#
# COMPACT_ATOMS: atom_id res chain seq x y z
N MET A 1 8.80 61.78 26.54
CA MET A 1 9.81 60.84 26.02
C MET A 1 9.23 59.43 26.18
N THR A 2 8.14 59.05 25.51
CA THR A 2 7.96 58.62 24.09
C THR A 2 8.85 57.46 23.66
N SER A 3 8.21 56.29 23.53
CA SER A 3 8.54 55.16 22.65
C SER A 3 7.26 54.29 22.67
N GLU A 4 6.22 54.70 21.95
CA GLU A 4 5.89 54.36 20.55
C GLU A 4 5.42 52.91 20.35
N ASN A 5 4.09 52.79 20.25
CA ASN A 5 3.35 51.64 19.74
C ASN A 5 3.62 51.48 18.23
N LEU A 6 3.95 50.26 17.80
CA LEU A 6 4.01 49.90 16.38
C LEU A 6 2.71 49.18 15.96
N PRO A 7 2.08 49.55 14.83
CA PRO A 7 0.80 48.98 14.36
C PRO A 7 0.93 47.60 13.70
N PRO A 8 -0.18 46.85 13.54
CA PRO A 8 -0.16 45.50 12.95
C PRO A 8 0.06 45.58 11.43
N GLN A 9 1.04 44.83 10.91
CA GLN A 9 1.25 44.71 9.47
C GLN A 9 0.37 43.65 8.82
N LYS A 10 -0.23 44.06 7.70
CA LYS A 10 -1.13 43.33 6.80
C LYS A 10 -0.30 42.49 5.81
N LYS A 11 -0.80 41.31 5.44
CA LYS A 11 -0.26 40.40 4.40
C LYS A 11 0.07 41.12 3.08
N PRO A 12 1.06 40.64 2.32
CA PRO A 12 1.05 40.67 0.87
C PRO A 12 0.64 39.32 0.28
N ASP A 13 -0.38 39.35 -0.58
CA ASP A 13 -0.61 38.33 -1.61
C ASP A 13 0.48 38.44 -2.69
N MET A 14 1.01 37.31 -3.18
CA MET A 14 1.57 37.22 -4.53
C MET A 14 1.69 35.76 -4.96
N VAL A 15 0.77 35.31 -5.82
CA VAL A 15 0.93 35.17 -7.29
C VAL A 15 1.51 33.81 -7.68
N GLN A 16 0.66 33.01 -8.33
CA GLN A 16 1.05 31.87 -9.12
C GLN A 16 1.96 32.34 -10.25
N VAL A 17 3.17 31.79 -10.34
CA VAL A 17 4.00 31.86 -11.53
C VAL A 17 4.13 30.45 -12.08
N THR A 18 3.28 30.14 -13.05
CA THR A 18 3.54 29.10 -14.04
C THR A 18 4.45 29.69 -15.11
N ASN A 19 5.52 28.98 -15.46
CA ASN A 19 6.23 29.18 -16.72
C ASN A 19 6.20 27.91 -17.57
N GLU A 20 6.25 28.17 -18.86
CA GLU A 20 5.86 27.32 -19.97
C GLU A 20 6.95 26.30 -20.33
N LEU A 21 6.51 25.12 -20.80
CA LEU A 21 7.26 23.89 -21.11
C LEU A 21 7.41 22.89 -19.95
N GLY A 22 6.29 22.24 -19.59
CA GLY A 22 6.23 21.11 -18.65
C GLY A 22 6.85 19.82 -19.19
N VAL A 23 8.16 19.81 -19.43
CA VAL A 23 8.95 18.61 -19.70
C VAL A 23 9.92 18.40 -18.55
N LEU A 24 9.70 17.35 -17.75
CA LEU A 24 10.70 16.82 -16.83
C LEU A 24 11.76 16.10 -17.67
N GLU A 25 13.02 16.51 -17.52
CA GLU A 25 14.16 15.74 -18.05
C GLU A 25 14.22 14.35 -17.38
N PRO A 26 14.61 13.30 -18.13
CA PRO A 26 14.76 11.96 -17.58
C PRO A 26 15.98 11.89 -16.65
N MET A 27 15.76 11.50 -15.40
CA MET A 27 16.86 11.11 -14.51
C MET A 27 17.57 9.88 -15.06
N ASP A 28 18.84 10.07 -15.38
CA ASP A 28 19.99 9.18 -15.42
C ASP A 28 19.75 7.70 -15.78
N THR A 29 20.22 7.37 -16.98
CA THR A 29 20.18 6.05 -17.63
C THR A 29 21.36 5.17 -17.16
N GLU A 30 21.58 5.04 -15.85
CA GLU A 30 22.68 4.18 -15.33
C GLU A 30 22.23 2.96 -14.51
N VAL A 31 20.94 2.78 -14.25
CA VAL A 31 20.43 1.56 -13.56
C VAL A 31 20.08 0.43 -14.55
N ALA A 32 20.05 0.71 -15.85
CA ALA A 32 19.67 -0.29 -16.87
C ALA A 32 20.83 -1.18 -17.37
N ASN A 33 22.10 -0.84 -17.08
CA ASN A 33 23.26 -1.57 -17.59
C ASN A 33 23.88 -2.59 -16.62
N PHE A 34 23.33 -2.78 -15.42
CA PHE A 34 23.87 -3.79 -14.49
C PHE A 34 23.32 -5.21 -14.75
N ASN A 35 22.20 -5.35 -15.47
CA ASN A 35 21.52 -6.63 -15.70
C ASN A 35 21.93 -7.37 -16.98
N SER A 36 22.86 -6.84 -17.79
CA SER A 36 23.25 -7.47 -19.07
C SER A 36 24.55 -8.28 -19.02
N ASN A 37 25.32 -8.25 -17.93
CA ASN A 37 26.64 -8.90 -17.87
C ASN A 37 26.81 -10.02 -16.84
N MET A 38 25.79 -10.37 -16.05
CA MET A 38 25.88 -11.53 -15.15
C MET A 38 25.36 -12.79 -15.86
N ARG A 39 26.15 -13.32 -16.79
CA ARG A 39 25.99 -14.74 -17.18
C ARG A 39 26.45 -15.56 -15.99
N ILE A 40 25.49 -16.13 -15.26
CA ILE A 40 25.74 -17.22 -14.31
C ILE A 40 26.20 -18.40 -15.18
N THR A 41 27.51 -18.53 -15.39
CA THR A 41 28.09 -19.79 -15.84
C THR A 41 28.02 -20.74 -14.66
N ASP A 42 27.44 -21.92 -14.88
CA ASP A 42 27.36 -23.02 -13.91
C ASP A 42 28.72 -23.28 -13.28
N ALA A 43 28.94 -22.72 -12.09
CA ALA A 43 30.09 -23.03 -11.27
C ALA A 43 29.83 -24.40 -10.63
N VAL A 44 30.26 -25.45 -11.31
CA VAL A 44 30.36 -26.79 -10.72
C VAL A 44 31.45 -26.72 -9.65
N CYS A 45 31.06 -26.69 -8.38
CA CYS A 45 31.99 -26.85 -7.27
C CYS A 45 32.48 -28.30 -7.18
N PRO A 46 33.79 -28.55 -7.02
CA PRO A 46 34.31 -29.89 -6.78
C PRO A 46 33.84 -30.41 -5.41
N ALA A 47 33.48 -31.69 -5.37
CA ALA A 47 33.05 -32.38 -4.15
C ALA A 47 34.17 -32.41 -3.10
N LEU A 48 33.88 -31.91 -1.89
CA LEU A 48 34.73 -32.06 -0.71
C LEU A 48 34.42 -33.41 0.00
N PRO A 49 35.42 -34.08 0.59
CA PRO A 49 35.28 -35.41 1.20
C PRO A 49 34.50 -35.39 2.53
N PRO A 50 33.93 -36.52 2.98
CA PRO A 50 33.03 -36.55 4.14
C PRO A 50 33.76 -36.69 5.49
N ASN A 51 33.10 -36.17 6.54
CA ASN A 51 33.37 -36.25 8.00
C ASN A 51 34.31 -35.16 8.58
N GLN A 52 33.99 -34.45 9.68
CA GLN A 52 33.12 -34.77 10.81
C GLN A 52 32.27 -33.57 11.28
N LEU A 53 30.98 -33.79 11.58
CA LEU A 53 30.12 -32.88 12.35
C LEU A 53 30.15 -33.29 13.84
N PRO A 54 30.19 -32.34 14.79
CA PRO A 54 29.62 -32.58 16.11
C PRO A 54 28.09 -32.69 15.97
N GLN A 55 27.54 -33.78 16.49
CA GLN A 55 26.10 -33.95 16.69
C GLN A 55 25.67 -32.93 17.75
N ASP A 56 24.76 -32.02 17.39
CA ASP A 56 23.69 -31.45 18.24
C ASP A 56 23.20 -30.10 17.66
N MET A 57 22.49 -30.19 16.53
CA MET A 57 21.46 -29.24 16.13
C MET A 57 20.58 -29.97 15.12
N GLU A 58 19.40 -30.42 15.55
CA GLU A 58 18.39 -30.95 14.62
C GLU A 58 17.96 -29.84 13.66
N VAL A 59 18.53 -29.85 12.45
CA VAL A 59 18.01 -29.08 11.32
C VAL A 59 16.73 -29.76 10.88
N SER A 60 15.61 -29.08 11.10
CA SER A 60 14.31 -29.44 10.52
C SER A 60 14.45 -29.60 9.01
N LYS A 61 13.94 -30.72 8.48
CA LYS A 61 14.04 -31.12 7.07
C LYS A 61 13.64 -29.98 6.11
N PRO A 62 14.29 -29.86 4.94
CA PRO A 62 13.85 -28.94 3.91
C PRO A 62 12.45 -29.33 3.42
N PHE A 63 11.55 -28.35 3.39
CA PHE A 63 10.20 -28.49 2.84
C PHE A 63 10.32 -28.70 1.33
N ALA A 64 9.96 -29.90 0.86
CA ALA A 64 9.79 -30.18 -0.55
C ALA A 64 8.53 -29.45 -1.05
N VAL A 65 8.68 -28.65 -2.10
CA VAL A 65 7.53 -28.14 -2.87
C VAL A 65 7.00 -29.29 -3.70
N SER A 66 5.92 -29.92 -3.25
CA SER A 66 5.15 -30.87 -4.04
C SER A 66 4.05 -30.12 -4.79
N GLU A 67 4.15 -30.09 -6.12
CA GLU A 67 3.01 -29.85 -7.01
C GLU A 67 1.91 -30.86 -6.68
N THR A 68 0.69 -30.41 -6.41
CA THR A 68 -0.46 -31.31 -6.38
C THR A 68 -1.64 -30.70 -7.10
N THR A 69 -2.02 -31.42 -8.15
CA THR A 69 -3.20 -31.28 -8.99
C THR A 69 -4.50 -31.50 -8.20
N LEU A 70 -5.55 -30.85 -8.70
CA LEU A 70 -6.94 -30.96 -8.26
C LEU A 70 -7.48 -32.39 -8.28
N SER A 71 -8.12 -32.81 -7.18
CA SER A 71 -9.31 -33.68 -7.23
C SER A 71 -10.10 -33.67 -5.91
N ASP A 72 -11.42 -33.61 -6.03
CA ASP A 72 -12.47 -33.58 -5.01
C ASP A 72 -12.41 -34.69 -3.95
N SER A 73 -12.84 -34.39 -2.71
CA SER A 73 -13.99 -35.03 -2.00
C SER A 73 -14.03 -34.74 -0.48
N LEU A 74 -15.21 -34.28 -0.03
CA LEU A 74 -15.87 -34.28 1.29
C LEU A 74 -15.16 -34.85 2.56
N GLY A 75 -15.15 -34.07 3.66
CA GLY A 75 -14.96 -34.62 5.02
C GLY A 75 -14.62 -33.64 6.17
N SER A 76 -15.65 -33.07 6.79
CA SER A 76 -15.80 -32.55 8.18
C SER A 76 -14.59 -32.31 9.12
N GLY A 77 -14.42 -31.04 9.53
CA GLY A 77 -14.37 -30.61 10.95
C GLY A 77 -13.03 -30.50 11.70
N LYS A 78 -12.52 -29.27 11.92
CA LYS A 78 -12.56 -28.53 13.21
C LYS A 78 -11.53 -27.37 13.30
N THR A 79 -12.06 -26.19 13.58
CA THR A 79 -11.55 -25.13 14.50
C THR A 79 -10.05 -24.81 14.49
N GLY A 80 -9.65 -23.89 13.61
CA GLY A 80 -8.36 -23.18 13.65
C GLY A 80 -8.24 -22.00 12.66
N SER A 81 -9.32 -21.63 11.96
CA SER A 81 -9.25 -20.88 10.70
C SER A 81 -9.76 -19.44 10.75
N SER A 82 -10.19 -18.91 11.90
CA SER A 82 -10.84 -17.59 11.93
C SER A 82 -9.85 -16.43 12.00
N GLU A 83 -8.75 -16.56 12.76
CA GLU A 83 -7.79 -15.47 12.95
C GLU A 83 -6.80 -15.35 11.80
N ALA A 84 -6.24 -16.49 11.34
CA ALA A 84 -5.36 -16.51 10.17
C ALA A 84 -6.06 -16.01 8.90
N PHE A 85 -7.33 -16.38 8.69
CA PHE A 85 -8.12 -15.92 7.54
C PHE A 85 -8.46 -14.42 7.64
N ALA A 86 -8.69 -13.90 8.84
CA ALA A 86 -8.90 -12.47 9.05
C ALA A 86 -7.60 -11.67 8.82
N GLU A 87 -6.46 -12.17 9.27
CA GLU A 87 -5.15 -11.53 9.11
C GLU A 87 -4.67 -11.53 7.64
N GLU A 88 -4.90 -12.64 6.93
CA GLU A 88 -4.67 -12.76 5.48
C GLU A 88 -5.55 -11.76 4.68
N CYS A 89 -6.81 -11.60 5.08
CA CYS A 89 -7.74 -10.68 4.41
C CYS A 89 -7.41 -9.19 4.66
N VAL A 90 -6.78 -8.85 5.80
CA VAL A 90 -6.37 -7.48 6.13
C VAL A 90 -5.06 -7.07 5.44
N SER A 91 -4.16 -8.03 5.23
CA SER A 91 -2.83 -7.79 4.65
C SER A 91 -2.79 -7.79 3.12
N ARG A 92 -3.91 -8.14 2.47
CA ARG A 92 -4.09 -8.15 1.01
C ARG A 92 -3.59 -6.87 0.33
N SER A 93 -2.98 -7.05 -0.84
CA SER A 93 -2.41 -5.97 -1.67
C SER A 93 -3.45 -5.23 -2.50
N SER A 94 -4.63 -5.82 -2.68
CA SER A 94 -5.71 -5.25 -3.47
C SER A 94 -7.06 -5.60 -2.85
N GLY A 95 -8.09 -4.84 -3.20
CA GLY A 95 -9.43 -5.12 -2.73
C GLY A 95 -10.48 -4.25 -3.42
N VAL A 96 -11.73 -4.61 -3.23
CA VAL A 96 -12.88 -3.86 -3.74
C VAL A 96 -13.68 -3.33 -2.55
N LEU A 97 -13.88 -2.02 -2.53
CA LEU A 97 -14.84 -1.36 -1.65
C LEU A 97 -16.12 -1.19 -2.45
N GLU A 98 -17.23 -1.67 -1.95
CA GLU A 98 -18.54 -1.42 -2.53
C GLU A 98 -19.50 -0.98 -1.43
N HIS A 99 -20.23 0.10 -1.68
CA HIS A 99 -21.19 0.63 -0.73
C HIS A 99 -22.42 1.19 -1.42
N PHE A 100 -23.57 0.88 -0.83
CA PHE A 100 -24.87 1.41 -1.25
C PHE A 100 -25.26 2.56 -0.32
N PHE A 101 -25.13 3.78 -0.82
CA PHE A 101 -25.61 4.96 -0.11
C PHE A 101 -27.12 5.07 -0.30
N LYS A 102 -27.85 5.28 0.79
CA LYS A 102 -29.32 5.43 0.80
C LYS A 102 -29.72 6.87 1.08
N ASN A 103 -30.99 7.19 0.85
CA ASN A 103 -31.58 8.52 1.05
C ASN A 103 -30.86 9.60 0.24
N ILE A 104 -30.57 9.31 -1.02
CA ILE A 104 -29.94 10.23 -1.95
C ILE A 104 -30.99 11.21 -2.47
N GLU A 105 -30.87 12.46 -2.06
CA GLU A 105 -31.71 13.56 -2.51
C GLU A 105 -30.99 14.42 -3.56
N ASP A 106 -31.74 14.97 -4.51
CA ASP A 106 -31.22 15.91 -5.52
C ASP A 106 -30.95 17.28 -4.87
N PRO A 107 -29.68 17.74 -4.79
CA PRO A 107 -29.36 19.03 -4.18
C PRO A 107 -29.97 20.24 -4.87
N ARG A 108 -30.48 20.08 -6.10
CA ARG A 108 -31.21 21.12 -6.83
C ARG A 108 -32.66 21.28 -6.36
N LYS A 109 -33.17 20.34 -5.57
CA LYS A 109 -34.56 20.31 -5.09
C LYS A 109 -34.70 20.53 -3.59
N VAL A 110 -33.59 20.53 -2.84
CA VAL A 110 -33.57 20.58 -1.39
C VAL A 110 -32.66 21.72 -0.91
N GLU A 111 -33.15 22.53 0.03
CA GLU A 111 -32.36 23.60 0.65
C GLU A 111 -31.43 23.02 1.73
N PHE A 112 -30.18 22.74 1.37
CA PHE A 112 -29.14 22.40 2.34
C PHE A 112 -28.38 23.64 2.82
N ARG A 113 -28.20 23.79 4.14
CA ARG A 113 -27.34 24.87 4.70
C ARG A 113 -25.87 24.71 4.32
N ASN A 114 -25.37 23.48 4.17
CA ASN A 114 -23.98 23.12 3.87
C ASN A 114 -23.89 22.03 2.78
N GLU A 115 -22.69 21.75 2.27
CA GLU A 115 -22.46 20.57 1.41
C GLU A 115 -22.82 19.27 2.13
N ASN A 116 -23.51 18.35 1.44
CA ASN A 116 -23.84 17.05 2.00
C ASN A 116 -22.68 16.07 1.72
N ARG A 117 -22.25 15.34 2.75
CA ARG A 117 -21.08 14.44 2.70
C ARG A 117 -21.50 13.08 3.23
N LEU A 118 -21.38 12.07 2.38
CA LEU A 118 -21.75 10.69 2.72
C LEU A 118 -20.49 9.82 2.72
N LEU A 119 -20.28 9.09 3.82
CA LEU A 119 -19.10 8.26 4.03
C LEU A 119 -19.52 6.79 4.16
N SER A 120 -18.78 5.89 3.51
CA SER A 120 -19.00 4.44 3.65
C SER A 120 -18.39 3.90 4.95
N ASP A 121 -18.73 2.65 5.25
CA ASP A 121 -17.98 1.84 6.21
C ASP A 121 -16.51 1.67 5.79
N ALA A 122 -15.65 1.42 6.77
CA ALA A 122 -14.23 1.17 6.53
C ALA A 122 -13.99 -0.27 6.04
N SER A 123 -13.19 -0.40 4.99
CA SER A 123 -12.65 -1.69 4.55
C SER A 123 -11.14 -1.74 4.79
N MET A 124 -10.67 -2.84 5.36
CA MET A 124 -9.25 -3.02 5.64
C MET A 124 -8.52 -3.62 4.43
N ILE A 125 -7.47 -2.92 3.97
CA ILE A 125 -6.53 -3.35 2.93
C ILE A 125 -5.15 -2.83 3.33
N ARG A 126 -4.13 -3.70 3.33
CA ARG A 126 -2.78 -3.41 3.87
C ARG A 126 -2.81 -2.90 5.31
N CYS A 127 -3.68 -3.44 6.16
CA CYS A 127 -3.88 -2.99 7.54
C CYS A 127 -4.28 -1.51 7.69
N LEU A 128 -4.75 -0.87 6.61
CA LEU A 128 -5.23 0.52 6.62
C LEU A 128 -6.74 0.56 6.39
N PRO A 129 -7.47 1.45 7.09
CA PRO A 129 -8.90 1.63 6.87
C PRO A 129 -9.13 2.55 5.67
N TRP A 130 -9.83 2.02 4.67
CA TRP A 130 -10.23 2.74 3.46
C TRP A 130 -11.74 3.01 3.46
N LYS A 131 -12.14 4.22 3.10
CA LYS A 131 -13.55 4.64 3.03
C LYS A 131 -13.84 5.36 1.71
N ILE A 132 -15.05 5.20 1.18
CA ILE A 132 -15.58 5.96 0.05
C ILE A 132 -16.27 7.21 0.60
N LEU A 133 -15.91 8.38 0.07
CA LEU A 133 -16.57 9.65 0.39
C LEU A 133 -17.26 10.20 -0.87
N LEU A 134 -18.57 10.39 -0.78
CA LEU A 134 -19.35 11.17 -1.75
C LEU A 134 -19.59 12.57 -1.20
N VAL A 135 -19.41 13.59 -2.04
CA VAL A 135 -19.66 14.99 -1.69
C VAL A 135 -20.64 15.58 -2.69
N PHE A 136 -21.76 16.08 -2.16
CA PHE A 136 -22.81 16.78 -2.88
C PHE A 136 -22.73 18.26 -2.52
N PRO A 137 -21.93 19.04 -3.26
CA PRO A 137 -21.90 20.50 -3.11
C PRO A 137 -23.23 21.13 -3.53
N ARG A 138 -23.42 22.39 -3.13
CA ARG A 138 -24.53 23.20 -3.61
C ARG A 138 -24.44 23.46 -5.12
N PRO A 139 -25.57 23.47 -5.87
CA PRO A 139 -25.58 23.71 -7.31
C PRO A 139 -24.92 25.05 -7.70
N GLU A 140 -25.03 26.09 -6.87
CA GLU A 140 -24.44 27.41 -7.14
C GLU A 140 -22.90 27.38 -7.06
N SER A 141 -22.34 26.48 -6.25
CA SER A 141 -20.89 26.32 -6.14
C SER A 141 -20.38 25.35 -7.20
N ARG A 142 -21.04 24.21 -7.35
CA ARG A 142 -20.65 23.14 -8.27
C ARG A 142 -21.85 22.23 -8.53
N ASN A 143 -22.29 22.15 -9.78
CA ASN A 143 -23.43 21.34 -10.19
C ASN A 143 -23.04 19.87 -10.50
N ALA A 144 -22.17 19.28 -9.66
CA ALA A 144 -21.62 17.95 -9.86
C ALA A 144 -21.29 17.29 -8.51
N MET A 145 -21.50 15.97 -8.45
CA MET A 145 -21.11 15.14 -7.31
C MET A 145 -19.61 14.85 -7.39
N GLY A 146 -18.93 14.96 -6.25
CA GLY A 146 -17.56 14.53 -6.08
C GLY A 146 -17.47 13.14 -5.46
N MET A 147 -16.47 12.36 -5.87
CA MET A 147 -16.18 11.04 -5.30
C MET A 147 -14.70 10.95 -4.95
N PHE A 148 -14.43 10.52 -3.72
CA PHE A 148 -13.09 10.47 -3.15
C PHE A 148 -12.87 9.14 -2.43
N LEU A 149 -11.62 8.70 -2.47
CA LEU A 149 -11.10 7.64 -1.62
C LEU A 149 -10.43 8.29 -0.42
N GLN A 150 -10.75 7.81 0.79
CA GLN A 150 -10.10 8.23 2.02
C GLN A 150 -9.35 7.07 2.66
N CYS A 151 -8.17 7.37 3.21
CA CYS A 151 -7.31 6.42 3.89
C CYS A 151 -6.94 6.96 5.27
N ASN A 152 -7.20 6.19 6.33
CA ASN A 152 -6.62 6.41 7.65
C ASN A 152 -6.77 7.85 8.20
N VAL A 153 -7.95 8.46 8.02
CA VAL A 153 -8.24 9.86 8.42
C VAL A 153 -8.11 10.10 9.93
N GLU A 154 -8.27 9.04 10.74
CA GLU A 154 -8.35 9.12 12.20
C GLU A 154 -7.00 8.90 12.92
N SER A 155 -5.94 8.54 12.18
CA SER A 155 -4.62 8.26 12.78
C SER A 155 -3.72 9.49 12.81
N ALA A 156 -3.07 9.71 13.96
CA ALA A 156 -2.06 10.77 14.15
C ALA A 156 -0.65 10.39 13.64
N SER A 157 -0.48 9.22 13.00
CA SER A 157 0.84 8.77 12.56
C SER A 157 1.38 9.61 11.39
N THR A 158 2.43 10.39 11.65
CA THR A 158 3.05 11.26 10.65
C THR A 158 3.92 10.50 9.64
N ARG A 159 4.26 9.23 9.92
CA ARG A 159 5.17 8.42 9.09
C ARG A 159 4.47 7.59 8.02
N LEU A 160 3.13 7.57 8.01
CA LEU A 160 2.38 6.81 7.03
C LEU A 160 2.54 7.42 5.64
N ALA A 161 3.05 6.62 4.71
CA ALA A 161 3.01 6.91 3.29
C ALA A 161 2.63 5.65 2.52
N CYS A 162 1.58 5.73 1.70
CA CYS A 162 1.05 4.59 0.99
C CYS A 162 0.72 4.96 -0.46
N TYR A 163 1.50 4.43 -1.41
CA TYR A 163 1.20 4.58 -2.82
C TYR A 163 0.07 3.63 -3.23
N THR A 164 -0.95 4.18 -3.87
CA THR A 164 -2.18 3.46 -4.24
C THR A 164 -2.61 3.83 -5.64
N GLN A 165 -3.02 2.81 -6.40
CA GLN A 165 -3.76 2.97 -7.63
C GLN A 165 -5.21 2.54 -7.38
N ALA A 166 -6.16 3.34 -7.85
CA ALA A 166 -7.57 3.05 -7.64
C ALA A 166 -8.41 3.33 -8.88
N CYS A 167 -9.42 2.50 -9.10
CA CYS A 167 -10.49 2.71 -10.07
C CYS A 167 -11.77 3.05 -9.31
N LEU A 168 -12.17 4.31 -9.41
CA LEU A 168 -13.38 4.87 -8.84
C LEU A 168 -14.53 4.65 -9.81
N GLU A 169 -15.55 3.91 -9.40
CA GLU A 169 -16.67 3.48 -10.23
C GLU A 169 -18.02 3.83 -9.59
N LEU A 170 -18.86 4.54 -10.34
CA LEU A 170 -20.27 4.71 -10.02
C LEU A 170 -21.07 3.70 -10.85
N VAL A 171 -21.71 2.76 -10.17
CA VAL A 171 -22.40 1.64 -10.82
C VAL A 171 -23.79 2.10 -11.25
N SER A 172 -24.08 1.99 -12.55
CA SER A 172 -25.44 2.15 -13.03
C SER A 172 -26.25 0.91 -12.69
N GLN A 173 -27.43 1.13 -12.11
CA GLN A 173 -28.40 0.07 -11.84
C GLN A 173 -29.22 -0.28 -13.10
N ASN A 174 -29.09 0.52 -14.16
CA ASN A 174 -29.62 0.20 -15.48
C ASN A 174 -28.57 -0.60 -16.28
N LYS A 175 -28.84 -1.89 -16.50
CA LYS A 175 -27.92 -2.81 -17.20
C LYS A 175 -27.55 -2.39 -18.64
N ARG A 176 -28.28 -1.43 -19.23
CA ARG A 176 -28.00 -0.91 -20.57
C ARG A 176 -26.98 0.23 -20.59
N VAL A 177 -26.71 0.84 -19.44
CA VAL A 177 -25.83 2.00 -19.29
C VAL A 177 -24.54 1.54 -18.64
N ASN A 178 -23.41 1.98 -19.20
CA ASN A 178 -22.10 1.65 -18.65
C ASN A 178 -21.86 2.42 -17.34
N ASN A 179 -21.16 1.78 -16.41
CA ASN A 179 -20.73 2.41 -15.17
C ASN A 179 -19.74 3.55 -15.47
N LYS A 180 -19.85 4.65 -14.72
CA LYS A 180 -18.90 5.76 -14.83
C LYS A 180 -17.64 5.40 -14.05
N LYS A 181 -16.49 5.33 -14.72
CA LYS A 181 -15.20 4.96 -14.10
C LYS A 181 -14.16 6.05 -14.32
N LEU A 182 -13.38 6.36 -13.29
CA LEU A 182 -12.17 7.18 -13.37
C LEU A 182 -11.05 6.57 -12.53
N ARG A 183 -9.79 6.79 -12.90
CA ARG A 183 -8.65 6.20 -12.21
C ARG A 183 -7.81 7.25 -11.52
N ILE A 184 -7.40 6.98 -10.29
CA ILE A 184 -6.47 7.81 -9.55
C ILE A 184 -5.19 7.04 -9.25
N ARG A 185 -4.08 7.77 -9.13
CA ARG A 185 -2.81 7.30 -8.58
C ARG A 185 -2.34 8.33 -7.57
N HIS A 186 -2.17 7.92 -6.33
CA HIS A 186 -1.84 8.86 -5.26
C HIS A 186 -1.03 8.20 -4.14
N THR A 187 -0.17 9.00 -3.51
CA THR A 187 0.51 8.61 -2.27
C THR A 187 -0.23 9.23 -1.09
N PHE A 188 -1.02 8.40 -0.41
CA PHE A 188 -1.76 8.81 0.78
C PHE A 188 -0.80 9.01 1.95
N THR A 189 -0.96 10.15 2.63
CA THR A 189 -0.21 10.51 3.84
C THR A 189 -1.15 11.13 4.86
N HIS A 190 -0.68 11.35 6.08
CA HIS A 190 -1.48 12.03 7.12
C HIS A 190 -1.96 13.44 6.70
N MET A 191 -1.19 14.15 5.85
CA MET A 191 -1.60 15.47 5.32
C MET A 191 -2.52 15.37 4.10
N LYS A 192 -2.45 14.26 3.36
CA LYS A 192 -3.20 14.01 2.11
C LYS A 192 -3.92 12.68 2.22
N ASN A 193 -4.87 12.60 3.15
CA ASN A 193 -5.59 11.38 3.49
C ASN A 193 -6.85 11.15 2.62
N GLY A 194 -7.21 12.10 1.74
CA GLY A 194 -8.33 11.99 0.81
C GLY A 194 -7.94 12.43 -0.60
N TRP A 195 -8.26 11.61 -1.59
CA TRP A 195 -7.95 11.89 -3.00
C TRP A 195 -9.04 11.37 -3.93
N GLY A 196 -9.35 12.13 -4.99
CA GLY A 196 -10.46 11.81 -5.88
C GLY A 196 -10.83 12.97 -6.80
N TYR A 197 -12.05 12.95 -7.30
CA TYR A 197 -12.55 13.94 -8.24
C TYR A 197 -13.62 14.82 -7.59
N PRO A 198 -13.42 16.15 -7.51
CA PRO A 198 -14.45 17.06 -7.04
C PRO A 198 -15.66 17.13 -7.99
N THR A 199 -15.44 16.94 -9.29
CA THR A 199 -16.45 16.87 -10.36
C THR A 199 -16.41 15.47 -10.99
N PHE A 200 -16.94 14.46 -10.30
CA PHE A 200 -16.94 13.08 -10.80
C PHE A 200 -18.06 12.85 -11.83
N ILE A 201 -19.27 13.34 -11.54
CA ILE A 201 -20.44 13.26 -12.41
C ILE A 201 -21.36 14.47 -12.19
N ASP A 202 -21.86 15.05 -13.28
CA ASP A 202 -22.78 16.18 -13.22
C ASP A 202 -24.15 15.77 -12.68
N TYR A 203 -24.85 16.67 -11.99
CA TYR A 203 -26.20 16.37 -11.47
C TYR A 203 -27.23 16.10 -12.57
N ASN A 204 -27.02 16.65 -13.77
CA ASN A 204 -27.85 16.33 -14.93
C ASN A 204 -27.77 14.85 -15.29
N ASP A 205 -26.56 14.28 -15.31
CA ASP A 205 -26.35 12.87 -15.65
C ASP A 205 -26.66 11.93 -14.49
N LEU A 206 -26.29 12.34 -13.27
CA LEU A 206 -26.46 11.55 -12.05
C LEU A 206 -27.94 11.25 -11.76
N PHE A 207 -28.77 12.30 -11.82
CA PHE A 207 -30.20 12.22 -11.51
C PHE A 207 -31.07 12.00 -12.76
N ASN A 208 -30.48 11.75 -13.94
CA ASN A 208 -31.24 11.32 -15.11
C ASN A 208 -31.74 9.87 -14.90
N PRO A 209 -33.07 9.62 -14.87
CA PRO A 209 -33.62 8.28 -14.69
C PRO A 209 -33.16 7.28 -15.77
N GLU A 210 -32.85 7.74 -16.98
CA GLU A 210 -32.38 6.87 -18.06
C GLU A 210 -30.99 6.29 -17.77
N ASN A 211 -30.13 7.07 -17.13
CA ASN A 211 -28.77 6.67 -16.78
C ASN A 211 -28.74 5.66 -15.63
N GLY A 212 -29.73 5.68 -14.74
CA GLY A 212 -29.91 4.68 -13.68
C GLY A 212 -28.84 4.68 -12.58
N TYR A 213 -28.08 5.77 -12.40
CA TYR A 213 -27.11 5.87 -11.31
C TYR A 213 -27.76 6.03 -9.93
N VAL A 214 -28.87 6.76 -9.88
CA VAL A 214 -29.74 6.88 -8.70
C VAL A 214 -31.02 6.11 -8.98
N LEU A 215 -31.30 5.08 -8.17
CA LEU A 215 -32.54 4.30 -8.24
C LEU A 215 -33.06 4.09 -6.82
N ASN A 216 -34.35 4.37 -6.59
CA ASN A 216 -34.97 4.28 -5.26
C ASN A 216 -34.18 5.03 -4.17
N ASP A 217 -33.71 6.25 -4.50
CA ASP A 217 -32.88 7.08 -3.63
C ASP A 217 -31.59 6.37 -3.14
N THR A 218 -31.08 5.43 -3.94
CA THR A 218 -29.83 4.73 -3.66
C THR A 218 -28.80 4.93 -4.77
N ILE A 219 -27.54 5.06 -4.36
CA ILE A 219 -26.36 5.06 -5.23
C ILE A 219 -25.47 3.89 -4.85
N CYS A 220 -24.98 3.15 -5.86
CA CYS A 220 -23.93 2.15 -5.67
C CYS A 220 -22.57 2.72 -6.13
N ALA A 221 -21.67 2.91 -5.17
CA ALA A 221 -20.30 3.33 -5.43
C ALA A 221 -19.36 2.15 -5.17
N ARG A 222 -18.44 1.93 -6.11
CA ARG A 222 -17.44 0.87 -6.06
C ARG A 222 -16.05 1.46 -6.29
N ILE A 223 -15.08 1.08 -5.48
CA ILE A 223 -13.69 1.43 -5.70
C ILE A 223 -12.84 0.16 -5.67
N THR A 224 -12.14 -0.12 -6.76
CA THR A 224 -11.10 -1.17 -6.79
C THR A 224 -9.76 -0.55 -6.48
N LEU A 225 -9.04 -1.10 -5.51
CA LEU A 225 -7.77 -0.59 -5.00
C LEU A 225 -6.65 -1.59 -5.22
N GLU A 226 -5.47 -1.06 -5.57
CA GLU A 226 -4.20 -1.76 -5.52
C GLU A 226 -3.22 -0.91 -4.72
N VAL A 227 -2.71 -1.48 -3.65
CA VAL A 227 -2.01 -0.79 -2.56
C VAL A 227 -0.63 -1.39 -2.39
N VAL A 228 0.39 -0.58 -2.67
CA VAL A 228 1.79 -0.94 -2.41
C VAL A 228 2.02 -0.98 -0.90
N ILE A 229 2.96 -1.82 -0.46
CA ILE A 229 3.31 -1.99 0.97
C ILE A 229 3.54 -0.60 1.58
N PRO A 230 2.70 -0.18 2.56
CA PRO A 230 2.79 1.15 3.14
C PRO A 230 4.03 1.29 4.03
N LEU A 231 4.69 2.43 3.95
CA LEU A 231 5.77 2.80 4.86
C LEU A 231 5.18 3.22 6.23
N GLY A 232 5.85 2.83 7.30
CA GLY A 232 5.48 3.25 8.67
C GLY A 232 4.29 2.50 9.28
N VAL A 233 3.81 1.44 8.63
CA VAL A 233 2.87 0.47 9.22
C VAL A 233 3.68 -0.73 9.68
N GLU A 234 3.45 -1.20 10.90
CA GLU A 234 4.02 -2.46 11.41
C GLU A 234 3.30 -3.65 10.75
N LEU A 235 3.55 -3.85 9.46
CA LEU A 235 3.20 -5.08 8.78
C LEU A 235 4.28 -6.12 9.08
N ASN A 236 3.87 -7.29 9.55
CA ASN A 236 4.76 -8.44 9.59
C ASN A 236 5.09 -8.82 8.13
N SER A 237 6.30 -8.51 7.67
CA SER A 237 6.66 -8.75 6.27
C SER A 237 6.59 -10.23 5.92
N ASN A 238 6.89 -11.11 6.89
CA ASN A 238 6.82 -12.55 6.73
C ASN A 238 5.42 -13.04 6.36
N SER A 239 4.36 -12.50 6.98
CA SER A 239 2.99 -12.92 6.64
C SER A 239 2.54 -12.48 5.24
N VAL A 240 3.21 -11.46 4.67
CA VAL A 240 2.85 -10.89 3.37
C VAL A 240 3.70 -11.43 2.24
N THR A 241 4.99 -11.64 2.48
CA THR A 241 5.97 -12.00 1.44
C THR A 241 6.64 -13.34 1.67
N GLY A 242 6.49 -13.95 2.85
CA GLY A 242 7.26 -15.12 3.29
C GLY A 242 8.71 -14.80 3.69
N PHE A 243 9.08 -13.52 3.75
CA PHE A 243 10.44 -13.06 4.03
C PHE A 243 10.48 -12.01 5.14
N VAL A 244 11.52 -12.04 5.97
CA VAL A 244 11.76 -11.04 7.01
C VAL A 244 12.61 -9.88 6.46
N GLY A 245 12.14 -8.65 6.69
CA GLY A 245 12.85 -7.43 6.29
C GLY A 245 13.79 -6.88 7.37
N LEU A 246 14.78 -6.09 6.96
CA LEU A 246 15.66 -5.36 7.88
C LEU A 246 15.09 -3.96 8.19
N LYS A 247 15.06 -3.61 9.48
CA LYS A 247 14.72 -2.24 9.91
C LYS A 247 15.85 -1.29 9.51
N ASN A 248 15.52 -0.22 8.79
CA ASN A 248 16.51 0.79 8.44
C ASN A 248 16.87 1.64 9.67
N GLN A 249 18.14 1.61 10.09
CA GLN A 249 18.67 2.43 11.15
C GLN A 249 19.44 3.60 10.53
N GLY A 250 18.75 4.74 10.34
CA GLY A 250 19.35 5.95 9.78
C GLY A 250 19.70 5.84 8.29
N ALA A 251 20.95 6.16 7.94
CA ALA A 251 21.45 6.23 6.56
C ALA A 251 22.01 4.89 6.03
N THR A 252 21.56 3.75 6.57
CA THR A 252 22.10 2.42 6.28
C THR A 252 21.30 1.65 5.22
N CYS A 253 20.41 2.31 4.48
CA CYS A 253 19.52 1.66 3.52
C CYS A 253 20.23 0.84 2.43
N TYR A 254 21.40 1.31 1.95
CA TYR A 254 22.21 0.56 0.98
C TYR A 254 22.74 -0.75 1.59
N LEU A 255 23.14 -0.71 2.87
CA LEU A 255 23.70 -1.87 3.56
C LEU A 255 22.62 -2.93 3.77
N ASN A 256 21.38 -2.54 4.05
CA ASN A 256 20.27 -3.49 4.18
C ASN A 256 20.04 -4.28 2.88
N SER A 257 20.08 -3.61 1.72
CA SER A 257 19.96 -4.28 0.42
C SER A 257 21.14 -5.22 0.15
N VAL A 258 22.35 -4.82 0.52
CA VAL A 258 23.54 -5.67 0.40
C VAL A 258 23.42 -6.90 1.31
N LEU A 259 23.05 -6.73 2.59
CA LEU A 259 22.89 -7.84 3.54
C LEU A 259 21.83 -8.84 3.09
N GLN A 260 20.69 -8.38 2.59
CA GLN A 260 19.66 -9.24 2.00
C GLN A 260 20.20 -10.00 0.78
N THR A 261 20.93 -9.33 -0.11
CA THR A 261 21.56 -9.97 -1.29
C THR A 261 22.56 -11.06 -0.88
N LEU A 262 23.40 -10.78 0.13
CA LEU A 262 24.37 -11.74 0.66
C LEU A 262 23.67 -12.92 1.35
N PHE A 263 22.58 -12.69 2.08
CA PHE A 263 21.78 -13.74 2.72
C PHE A 263 21.19 -14.72 1.69
N TYR A 264 20.61 -14.22 0.59
CA TYR A 264 20.08 -15.06 -0.48
C TYR A 264 21.15 -15.75 -1.34
N THR A 265 22.42 -15.39 -1.16
CA THR A 265 23.54 -16.13 -1.75
C THR A 265 23.82 -17.36 -0.90
N ASN A 266 23.06 -18.45 -1.12
CA ASN A 266 23.04 -19.63 -0.24
C ASN A 266 24.43 -20.21 0.11
N CYS A 267 25.33 -20.32 -0.87
CA CYS A 267 26.68 -20.84 -0.62
C CYS A 267 27.47 -19.96 0.36
N LEU A 268 27.35 -18.64 0.22
CA LEU A 268 27.97 -17.68 1.12
C LEU A 268 27.33 -17.74 2.51
N ARG A 269 26.00 -17.80 2.59
CA ARG A 269 25.26 -17.93 3.86
C ARG A 269 25.72 -19.17 4.65
N LEU A 270 25.84 -20.32 3.98
CA LEU A 270 26.34 -21.54 4.61
C LEU A 270 27.80 -21.41 5.06
N ALA A 271 28.66 -20.79 4.25
CA ALA A 271 30.06 -20.54 4.62
C ALA A 271 30.19 -19.61 5.83
N ILE A 272 29.33 -18.59 5.95
CA ILE A 272 29.28 -17.68 7.10
C ILE A 272 28.91 -18.42 8.38
N PHE A 273 27.94 -19.33 8.34
CA PHE A 273 27.59 -20.14 9.51
C PHE A 273 28.68 -21.11 9.95
N GLN A 274 29.66 -21.42 9.09
CA GLN A 274 30.79 -22.27 9.42
C GLN A 274 32.01 -21.50 9.95
N MET A 275 31.95 -20.17 10.05
CA MET A 275 33.06 -19.37 10.60
C MET A 275 33.23 -19.64 12.10
N PRO A 276 34.45 -19.91 12.59
CA PRO A 276 34.72 -20.20 14.00
C PRO A 276 34.73 -18.91 14.81
N THR A 277 33.58 -18.58 15.41
CA THR A 277 33.36 -17.32 16.16
C THR A 277 33.14 -17.54 17.66
N GLU A 278 33.42 -18.74 18.20
CA GLU A 278 33.10 -19.06 19.62
C GLU A 278 33.91 -18.23 20.63
N GLY A 279 35.10 -17.75 20.23
CA GLY A 279 35.96 -16.90 21.06
C GLY A 279 35.85 -15.41 20.77
N ASP A 280 34.96 -15.00 19.86
CA ASP A 280 34.88 -13.63 19.37
C ASP A 280 34.11 -12.70 20.32
N ASP A 281 34.56 -11.45 20.42
CA ASP A 281 33.82 -10.42 21.15
C ASP A 281 32.56 -9.98 20.38
N CYS A 282 31.44 -9.94 21.11
CA CYS A 282 30.12 -9.76 20.52
C CYS A 282 29.82 -8.34 20.01
N MET A 283 30.62 -7.35 20.42
CA MET A 283 30.45 -5.95 20.02
C MET A 283 31.36 -5.57 18.85
N THR A 284 32.44 -6.32 18.62
CA THR A 284 33.48 -5.97 17.64
C THR A 284 33.63 -6.97 16.50
N SER A 285 33.22 -8.24 16.70
CA SER A 285 33.33 -9.25 15.66
C SER A 285 32.27 -9.09 14.57
N VAL A 286 32.74 -8.73 13.38
CA VAL A 286 31.91 -8.66 12.17
C VAL A 286 31.38 -10.04 11.75
N PRO A 287 32.18 -11.12 11.72
CA PRO A 287 31.66 -12.46 11.44
C PRO A 287 30.52 -12.89 12.37
N LEU A 288 30.67 -12.68 13.69
CA LEU A 288 29.64 -13.02 14.67
C LEU A 288 28.39 -12.15 14.52
N ALA A 289 28.55 -10.85 14.22
CA ALA A 289 27.42 -9.96 13.94
C ALA A 289 26.67 -10.39 12.67
N LEU A 290 27.39 -10.81 11.63
CA LEU A 290 26.80 -11.28 10.37
C LEU A 290 26.04 -12.60 10.55
N GLN A 291 26.62 -13.55 11.30
CA GLN A 291 25.94 -14.81 11.66
C GLN A 291 24.63 -14.55 12.39
N ARG A 292 24.62 -13.67 13.41
CA ARG A 292 23.40 -13.28 14.13
C ARG A 292 22.37 -12.63 13.21
N THR A 293 22.82 -11.69 12.36
CA THR A 293 21.94 -11.02 11.40
C THR A 293 21.30 -12.02 10.44
N PHE A 294 22.06 -13.00 9.95
CA PHE A 294 21.56 -14.03 9.03
C PHE A 294 20.71 -15.10 9.72
N TYR A 295 20.88 -15.31 11.02
CA TYR A 295 20.04 -16.24 11.79
C TYR A 295 18.63 -15.67 12.01
N GLU A 296 18.51 -14.35 12.18
CA GLU A 296 17.24 -13.65 12.41
C GLU A 296 16.48 -13.31 11.11
N LEU A 297 17.08 -13.58 9.94
CA LEU A 297 16.50 -13.37 8.61
C LEU A 297 15.87 -14.64 8.05
#